data_AF-A0ABD5QB92-F1
#
_entry.id   AF-A0ABD5QB92-F1
#
_cell.length_a   1.000
_cell.length_b   1.000
_cell.length_c   1.000
_cell.angle_alpha   90.00
_cell.angle_beta   90.00
_cell.angle_gamma   90.00
#
_symmetry.space_group_name_H-M   'P 1'
#
loop_
_entity.id
_entity.type
_entity.pdbx_description
1 polymer ?
#
loop_
_entity_poly.entity_id
_entity_poly.type
_entity_poly.pdbx_seq_one_letter_code
_entity_poly.pdbx_strand_id
1 'polypeptide(L)' 'MSPTRQSWSSDRVKSELEDALENLRRLDEHLAEPLTLNDSIVELETTIAFYDHLAEMEADDA' A
#
# COMPACT_ATOMS: atom_id res chain seq x y z
N MET A 1 -6.37 -25.35 -16.17
CA MET A 1 -5.82 -25.16 -14.81
C MET A 1 -6.05 -23.70 -14.45
N SER A 2 -6.89 -23.42 -13.47
CA SER A 2 -7.09 -22.04 -13.00
C SER A 2 -5.88 -21.66 -12.14
N PRO A 3 -5.29 -20.47 -12.31
CA PRO A 3 -4.24 -20.02 -11.42
C PRO A 3 -4.84 -19.93 -10.01
N THR A 4 -4.31 -20.73 -9.08
CA THR A 4 -4.54 -20.54 -7.65
C THR A 4 -3.95 -19.18 -7.31
N ARG A 5 -4.80 -18.16 -7.17
CA ARG A 5 -4.40 -16.90 -6.54
C ARG A 5 -4.01 -17.27 -5.12
N GLN A 6 -2.71 -17.39 -4.85
CA GLN A 6 -2.23 -17.43 -3.49
C GLN A 6 -2.66 -16.12 -2.85
N SER A 7 -3.71 -16.18 -2.04
CA SER A 7 -4.17 -15.03 -1.27
C SER A 7 -3.07 -14.66 -0.30
N TRP A 8 -2.58 -13.44 -0.36
CA TRP A 8 -1.68 -12.90 0.66
C TRP A 8 -2.48 -12.58 1.92
N SER A 9 -1.83 -12.62 3.08
CA SER A 9 -2.40 -12.11 4.32
C SER A 9 -2.50 -10.59 4.28
N SER A 10 -3.42 -10.00 5.05
CA SER A 10 -3.57 -8.55 5.19
C SER A 10 -2.25 -7.88 5.58
N ASP A 11 -1.52 -8.44 6.55
CA ASP A 11 -0.19 -7.97 6.96
C ASP A 11 0.81 -7.95 5.81
N ARG A 12 0.82 -9.01 5.00
CA ARG A 12 1.72 -9.08 3.84
C ARG A 12 1.35 -8.06 2.79
N VAL A 13 0.05 -7.90 2.50
CA VAL A 13 -0.40 -6.87 1.56
C VAL A 13 0.01 -5.50 2.06
N LYS A 14 -0.22 -5.18 3.33
CA LYS A 14 0.19 -3.90 3.93
C LYS A 14 1.69 -3.64 3.79
N SER A 15 2.53 -4.60 4.15
CA SER A 15 3.99 -4.47 4.04
C SER A 15 4.44 -4.17 2.59
N GLU A 16 3.84 -4.84 1.61
CA GLU A 16 4.17 -4.61 0.19
C GLU A 16 3.69 -3.23 -0.29
N LEU A 17 2.58 -2.71 0.25
CA LEU A 17 2.11 -1.35 -0.01
C LEU A 17 3.03 -0.30 0.61
N GLU A 18 3.54 -0.53 1.83
CA GLU A 18 4.51 0.36 2.49
C GLU A 18 5.84 0.43 1.72
N ASP A 19 6.34 -0.70 1.24
CA ASP A 19 7.53 -0.77 0.40
C ASP A 19 7.32 -0.03 -0.94
N ALA A 20 6.14 -0.20 -1.56
CA ALA A 20 5.77 0.52 -2.77
C ALA A 20 5.69 2.03 -2.53
N LEU A 21 5.13 2.46 -1.39
CA LEU A 21 5.04 3.87 -1.01
C LEU A 21 6.41 4.50 -0.85
N GLU A 22 7.34 3.81 -0.20
CA GLU A 22 8.71 4.30 -0.06
C GLU A 22 9.39 4.48 -1.42
N ASN A 23 9.21 3.52 -2.33
CA ASN A 23 9.78 3.61 -3.67
C ASN A 23 9.16 4.73 -4.51
N LEU A 24 7.85 4.96 -4.40
CA LEU A 24 7.17 6.06 -5.10
C LEU A 24 7.64 7.43 -4.60
N ARG A 25 7.80 7.60 -3.28
CA ARG A 25 8.34 8.84 -2.70
C ARG A 25 9.75 9.13 -3.21
N ARG A 26 10.64 8.11 -3.23
CA ARG A 26 11.98 8.25 -3.80
C ARG A 26 11.95 8.61 -5.29
N LEU A 27 11.03 8.02 -6.06
CA LEU A 27 10.91 8.33 -7.48
C LEU A 27 10.41 9.75 -7.71
N ASP A 28 9.43 10.22 -6.92
CA ASP A 28 8.87 11.58 -7.01
C ASP A 28 9.95 12.66 -6.83
N GLU A 29 10.90 12.46 -5.90
CA GLU A 29 12.06 13.34 -5.70
C GLU A 29 12.96 13.50 -6.94
N HIS A 30 12.90 12.54 -7.87
CA HIS A 30 13.69 12.53 -9.10
C HIS A 30 12.89 12.94 -10.34
N LEU A 31 11.60 13.22 -10.22
CA LEU A 31 10.78 13.69 -11.34
C LEU A 31 11.07 15.16 -11.63
N ALA A 32 11.15 15.48 -12.93
CA ALA A 32 11.22 16.86 -13.37
C ALA A 32 9.82 17.48 -13.35
N GLU A 33 9.72 18.72 -12.87
CA GLU A 33 8.48 19.48 -12.94
C GLU A 33 7.96 19.55 -14.39
N PRO A 34 6.64 19.39 -14.62
CA PRO A 34 5.54 19.34 -13.64
C PRO A 34 5.11 17.91 -13.23
N LEU A 35 5.92 16.89 -13.53
CA LEU A 35 5.55 15.50 -13.23
C LEU A 35 5.60 15.26 -11.73
N THR A 36 4.56 14.63 -11.21
CA THR A 36 4.48 14.21 -9.81
C THR A 36 3.68 12.91 -9.70
N LEU A 37 4.00 12.13 -8.68
CA LEU A 37 3.29 10.93 -8.26
C LEU A 37 2.40 11.20 -7.05
N ASN A 38 2.24 12.46 -6.64
CA ASN A 38 1.52 12.83 -5.41
C ASN A 38 0.14 12.18 -5.31
N ASP A 39 -0.65 12.16 -6.39
CA ASP A 39 -1.97 11.53 -6.38
C ASP A 39 -1.90 10.02 -6.10
N SER A 40 -0.94 9.33 -6.73
CA SER A 40 -0.70 7.90 -6.50
C SER A 40 -0.16 7.63 -5.08
N ILE A 41 0.68 8.52 -4.55
CA ILE A 41 1.21 8.46 -3.18
C ILE A 41 0.05 8.58 -2.19
N VAL A 42 -0.84 9.56 -2.35
CA VAL A 42 -2.00 9.78 -1.47
C VAL A 42 -2.98 8.60 -1.52
N GLU A 43 -3.24 8.06 -2.71
CA GLU A 43 -4.10 6.87 -2.87
C GLU A 43 -3.52 5.66 -2.12
N LEU A 44 -2.19 5.48 -2.21
CA LEU A 44 -1.50 4.37 -1.56
C LEU A 44 -1.47 4.53 -0.04
N GLU A 45 -1.22 5.74 0.47
CA GLU A 45 -1.31 6.07 1.91
C GLU A 45 -2.71 5.79 2.46
N THR A 46 -3.75 6.19 1.73
CA THR A 46 -5.14 5.92 2.10
C THR A 46 -5.42 4.42 2.15
N THR A 47 -4.87 3.67 1.20
CA THR A 47 -5.02 2.22 1.15
C THR A 47 -4.31 1.55 2.33
N ILE A 48 -3.09 1.97 2.68
CA ILE A 48 -2.37 1.46 3.86
C ILE A 48 -3.17 1.70 5.13
N ALA A 49 -3.70 2.92 5.32
CA ALA A 49 -4.53 3.26 6.48
C ALA A 49 -5.80 2.39 6.58
N PHE A 50 -6.37 1.96 5.44
CA PHE A 50 -7.47 1.01 5.44
C PHE A 50 -7.06 -0.37 5.97
N TYR A 51 -5.86 -0.86 5.61
CA TYR A 51 -5.34 -2.12 6.15
C TYR A 51 -4.99 -2.03 7.64
N ASP A 52 -4.52 -0.87 8.11
CA ASP A 52 -4.35 -0.61 9.55
C ASP A 52 -5.67 -0.77 10.30
N HIS A 53 -6.73 -0.15 9.78
CA HIS A 53 -8.05 -0.24 10.40
C HIS A 53 -8.62 -1.67 10.40
N LEU A 54 -8.40 -2.44 9.33
CA LEU A 54 -8.78 -3.85 9.30
C LEU A 54 -8.06 -4.68 10.36
N ALA A 55 -6.74 -4.46 10.54
CA ALA A 55 -5.96 -5.18 11.54
C ALA A 55 -6.40 -4.84 12.97
N GLU A 56 -6.77 -3.58 13.23
CA GLU A 56 -7.35 -3.16 14.52
C GLU A 56 -8.69 -3.86 14.80
N MET A 57 -9.57 -3.93 13.80
CA MET A 57 -10.87 -4.61 13.95
C MET A 57 -10.73 -6.13 14.17
N GLU A 58 -9.80 -6.78 13.46
CA GLU A 58 -9.53 -8.22 13.65
C GLU A 58 -8.94 -8.52 15.04
N ALA A 59 -8.23 -7.57 15.64
CA ALA A 59 -7.66 -7.70 16.99
C ALA A 59 -8.70 -7.47 18.11
N ASP A 60 -9.71 -6.62 17.89
CA ASP A 60 -10.78 -6.34 18.87
C ASP A 60 -11.81 -7.49 18.98
N ASP A 61 -11.93 -8.34 17.94
CA ASP A 61 -12.86 -9.48 17.89
C ASP A 61 -12.25 -10.82 18.41
N ALA A 62 -10.98 -10.83 18.84
CA ALA A 62 -10.20 -12.03 19.24
C ALA A 62 -10.07 -12.21 20.77
#